data_AF-A0A2I0HMN1-F1
#
_entry.id   AF-A0A2I0HMN1-F1
#
_cell.length_a   1.000
_cell.length_b   1.000
_cell.length_c   1.000
_cell.angle_alpha   90.00
_cell.angle_beta   90.00
_cell.angle_gamma   90.00
#
_symmetry.space_group_name_H-M   'P 1'
#
loop_
_entity.id
_entity.type
_entity.pdbx_description
1 polymer ?
#
loop_
_entity_poly.entity_id
_entity_poly.type
_entity_poly.pdbx_seq_one_letter_code
_entity_poly.pdbx_strand_id
1 'polypeptide(L)'
;MRPLQVLREGTKKTVFVNFMDLCKSMHRQPDRVMAFLLAGSLDGQQRLVVKGRFAPKNFEGILRRYISTCEKCGSGRSVLPIKAGFLARVGRRNAGT
;
A
#
# COMPACT_ATOMS: atom_id res chain seq x y z
N MET A 1 8.92 7.92 0.67
CA MET A 1 7.76 7.78 1.59
C MET A 1 8.18 8.34 2.94
N ARG A 2 7.46 9.34 3.47
CA ARG A 2 7.74 9.91 4.81
C ARG A 2 7.46 8.82 5.86
N PRO A 3 8.27 8.68 6.93
CA PRO A 3 8.05 7.63 7.93
C PRO A 3 6.65 7.76 8.54
N LEU A 4 5.96 6.61 8.66
CA LEU A 4 4.63 6.54 9.26
C LEU A 4 4.72 6.91 10.74
N GLN A 5 4.09 8.01 11.12
CA GLN A 5 3.99 8.44 12.51
C GLN A 5 2.71 7.88 13.13
N VAL A 6 2.87 6.76 13.83
CA VAL A 6 1.80 6.09 14.58
C VAL A 6 2.01 6.36 16.06
N LEU A 7 1.12 7.17 16.63
CA LEU A 7 1.12 7.47 18.05
C LEU A 7 0.03 6.67 18.75
N ARG A 8 0.27 6.34 20.01
CA ARG A 8 -0.73 5.72 20.88
C ARG A 8 -1.37 6.80 21.72
N GLU A 9 -2.67 6.94 21.60
CA GLU A 9 -3.43 7.88 22.42
C GLU A 9 -4.15 7.07 23.53
N GLY A 10 -3.40 6.80 24.60
CA GLY A 10 -3.84 5.97 25.70
C GLY A 10 -3.88 4.46 25.41
N THR A 11 -4.74 3.74 26.12
CA THR A 11 -4.81 2.26 26.12
C THR A 11 -5.83 1.69 25.15
N LYS A 12 -6.62 2.52 24.47
CA LYS A 12 -7.69 2.05 23.56
C LYS A 12 -7.73 2.78 22.23
N LYS A 13 -6.82 3.71 21.95
CA LYS A 13 -6.77 4.44 20.69
C LYS A 13 -5.36 4.49 20.13
N THR A 14 -5.27 4.35 18.81
CA THR A 14 -4.05 4.52 18.04
C THR A 14 -4.32 5.59 16.98
N VAL A 15 -3.41 6.55 16.84
CA VAL A 15 -3.57 7.72 15.98
C VAL A 15 -2.47 7.75 14.93
N PHE A 16 -2.87 7.91 13.67
CA PHE A 16 -1.99 8.12 12.53
C PHE A 16 -1.92 9.60 12.19
N VAL A 17 -0.78 10.20 12.45
CA VAL A 17 -0.59 11.65 12.23
C VAL A 17 -0.47 11.96 10.74
N ASN A 18 0.33 11.20 9.99
CA ASN A 18 0.63 11.47 8.58
C ASN A 18 -0.29 10.71 7.61
N PHE A 19 -1.54 10.46 7.99
CA PHE A 19 -2.47 9.68 7.15
C PHE A 19 -2.77 10.35 5.80
N MET A 20 -3.01 11.66 5.81
CA MET A 20 -3.29 12.39 4.56
C MET A 20 -2.10 12.42 3.60
N ASP A 21 -0.88 12.60 4.12
CA ASP A 21 0.35 12.54 3.31
C ASP A 21 0.55 11.17 2.69
N LEU A 22 0.20 10.11 3.44
CA LEU A 22 0.26 8.73 2.97
C LEU A 22 -0.72 8.49 1.82
N CYS A 23 -1.98 8.91 1.97
CA CYS A 23 -2.99 8.82 0.91
C CYS A 23 -2.55 9.58 -0.35
N LYS A 24 -2.00 10.79 -0.19
CA LYS A 24 -1.46 11.59 -1.30
C LYS A 24 -0.29 10.91 -1.99
N SER A 25 0.65 10.34 -1.22
CA SER A 25 1.82 9.64 -1.77
C SER A 25 1.43 8.37 -2.55
N MET A 26 0.30 7.75 -2.23
CA MET A 26 -0.25 6.60 -2.95
C MET A 26 -1.19 7.00 -4.09
N HIS A 27 -1.52 8.29 -4.23
CA HIS A 27 -2.57 8.80 -5.13
C HIS A 27 -3.93 8.12 -4.93
N ARG A 28 -4.28 7.81 -3.67
CA ARG A 28 -5.54 7.14 -3.31
C ARG A 28 -6.40 8.01 -2.40
N GLN A 29 -7.73 7.84 -2.51
CA GLN A 29 -8.68 8.58 -1.69
C GLN A 29 -8.66 8.08 -0.24
N PRO A 30 -8.68 8.98 0.76
CA PRO A 30 -8.61 8.61 2.17
C PRO A 30 -9.76 7.68 2.59
N ASP A 31 -10.99 7.90 2.11
CA ASP A 31 -12.15 7.04 2.39
C ASP A 31 -11.92 5.58 1.99
N ARG A 32 -11.27 5.35 0.83
CA ARG A 32 -10.93 4.00 0.35
C ARG A 32 -9.89 3.33 1.23
N VAL A 33 -8.87 4.08 1.64
CA VAL A 33 -7.81 3.56 2.52
C VAL A 33 -8.36 3.23 3.91
N MET A 34 -9.25 4.08 4.44
CA MET A 34 -9.93 3.86 5.71
C MET A 34 -10.81 2.61 5.68
N ALA A 35 -11.58 2.43 4.60
CA ALA A 35 -12.40 1.25 4.39
C ALA A 35 -11.55 -0.03 4.34
N PHE A 36 -10.40 0.00 3.67
CA PHE A 36 -9.49 -1.15 3.61
C PHE A 36 -8.87 -1.49 4.96
N LEU A 37 -8.47 -0.48 5.73
CA LEU A 37 -7.94 -0.69 7.08
C LEU A 37 -9.02 -1.14 8.07
N LEU A 38 -10.31 -1.11 7.67
CA LEU A 38 -11.47 -1.26 8.57
C LEU A 38 -11.36 -0.35 9.79
N ALA A 39 -10.69 0.80 9.61
CA ALA A 39 -10.10 1.53 10.69
C ALA A 39 -10.67 2.95 10.73
N GLY A 40 -11.57 3.17 11.68
CA GLY A 40 -11.65 4.43 12.40
C GLY A 40 -12.21 5.64 11.66
N SER A 41 -12.01 6.80 12.28
CA SER A 41 -12.50 8.10 11.83
C SER A 41 -11.35 9.08 11.71
N LEU A 42 -11.49 10.08 10.84
CA LEU A 42 -10.60 11.24 10.83
C LEU A 42 -10.95 12.19 11.98
N ASP A 43 -9.93 12.74 12.62
CA ASP A 43 -10.03 13.83 13.58
C ASP A 43 -10.06 15.20 12.86
N GLY A 44 -10.35 16.28 13.58
CA GLY A 44 -10.35 17.65 13.02
C GLY A 44 -9.02 18.09 12.41
N GLN A 45 -7.91 17.47 12.81
CA GLN A 45 -6.58 17.67 12.21
C GLN A 45 -6.27 16.72 11.04
N GLN A 46 -7.28 16.03 10.48
CA GLN A 46 -7.14 15.05 9.39
C GLN A 46 -6.20 13.87 9.72
N ARG A 47 -6.09 13.54 11.01
CA ARG A 47 -5.35 12.38 11.52
C ARG A 47 -6.31 11.21 11.65
N LEU A 48 -5.86 10.00 11.31
CA LEU A 48 -6.72 8.82 11.38
C LEU A 48 -6.70 8.22 12.80
N VAL A 49 -7.85 8.18 13.46
CA VAL A 49 -8.02 7.64 14.82
C VAL A 49 -8.64 6.25 14.74
N VAL A 50 -7.92 5.25 15.22
CA VAL A 50 -8.33 3.84 15.20
C VAL A 50 -8.62 3.39 16.63
N LYS A 51 -9.78 2.75 16.84
CA LYS A 51 -10.12 2.11 18.11
C LYS A 51 -9.32 0.81 18.24
N GLY A 52 -8.53 0.69 19.30
CA GLY A 52 -7.71 -0.48 19.60
C GLY A 52 -6.23 -0.14 19.83
N ARG A 53 -5.50 -1.10 20.40
CA ARG A 53 -4.03 -1.04 20.51
C ARG A 53 -3.42 -1.80 19.36
N PHE A 54 -2.74 -1.06 18.50
CA PHE A 54 -2.00 -1.66 17.40
C PHE A 54 -0.54 -1.26 17.49
N ALA A 55 0.35 -2.18 17.13
CA ALA A 55 1.77 -1.88 16.99
C ALA A 55 2.03 -1.28 15.60
N PRO A 56 2.99 -0.35 15.46
CA PRO A 56 3.34 0.23 14.15
C PRO A 56 3.69 -0.83 13.09
N LYS A 57 4.36 -1.92 13.51
CA LYS A 57 4.76 -3.03 12.65
C LYS A 57 3.57 -3.71 11.95
N ASN A 58 2.44 -3.86 12.64
CA ASN A 58 1.24 -4.47 12.09
C ASN A 58 0.70 -3.62 10.93
N PHE A 59 0.67 -2.30 11.10
CA PHE A 59 0.20 -1.41 10.06
C PHE A 59 1.14 -1.34 8.88
N GLU A 60 2.46 -1.37 9.10
CA GLU A 60 3.42 -1.41 8.00
C GLU A 60 3.17 -2.62 7.08
N GLY A 61 2.90 -3.80 7.66
CA GLY A 61 2.55 -5.00 6.89
C GLY A 61 1.24 -4.85 6.09
N ILE A 62 0.20 -4.27 6.72
CA ILE A 62 -1.09 -4.02 6.06
C ILE A 62 -0.93 -3.03 4.91
N LEU A 63 -0.19 -1.94 5.13
CA LEU A 63 0.06 -0.91 4.12
C LEU A 63 0.90 -1.43 2.95
N ARG A 64 1.95 -2.22 3.22
CA ARG A 64 2.73 -2.89 2.16
C ARG A 64 1.84 -3.75 1.28
N ARG A 65 0.91 -4.51 1.88
CA ARG A 65 -0.05 -5.32 1.13
C ARG A 65 -1.02 -4.45 0.33
N TYR A 66 -1.54 -3.38 0.92
CA TYR A 66 -2.47 -2.46 0.25
C TYR A 66 -1.86 -1.77 -0.98
N ILE A 67 -0.61 -1.33 -0.88
CA ILE A 67 0.14 -0.71 -1.98
C ILE A 67 0.41 -1.73 -3.09
N SER A 68 0.75 -2.97 -2.74
CA SER A 68 1.00 -4.03 -3.70
C SER A 68 -0.28 -4.56 -4.38
N THR A 69 -1.45 -4.26 -3.84
CA THR A 69 -2.73 -4.69 -4.40
C THR A 69 -3.27 -3.64 -5.39
N CYS A 70 -3.54 -4.10 -6.62
CA CYS A 70 -4.22 -3.32 -7.62
C CYS A 70 -5.69 -3.12 -7.24
N GLU A 71 -6.17 -1.88 -7.21
CA GLU A 71 -7.57 -1.57 -6.85
C GLU A 71 -8.58 -1.97 -7.94
N LYS A 72 -8.17 -2.03 -9.20
CA LYS A 72 -9.07 -2.36 -10.32
C LYS A 72 -9.37 -3.86 -10.41
N CYS A 73 -8.40 -4.71 -10.09
CA CYS A 73 -8.51 -6.16 -10.27
C CYS A 73 -8.23 -6.98 -9.01
N GLY A 74 -7.89 -6.35 -7.88
CA GLY A 74 -7.54 -7.03 -6.64
C GLY A 74 -6.23 -7.84 -6.68
N SER A 75 -5.49 -7.80 -7.79
CA SER A 75 -4.25 -8.56 -7.93
C SER A 75 -3.15 -7.96 -7.05
N GLY A 76 -2.64 -8.76 -6.11
CA GLY A 76 -1.50 -8.42 -5.25
C GLY A 76 -0.14 -8.82 -5.81
N ARG A 77 -0.08 -9.27 -7.08
CA ARG A 77 1.16 -9.79 -7.69
C ARG A 77 1.91 -8.67 -8.40
N SER A 78 2.98 -8.18 -7.78
CA SER A 78 4.08 -7.59 -8.56
C SER A 78 4.73 -8.72 -9.36
N VAL A 79 5.02 -8.47 -10.64
CA VAL A 79 5.82 -9.40 -11.45
C VAL A 79 7.13 -9.70 -10.71
N LEU A 80 7.55 -10.96 -10.69
CA LEU A 80 8.86 -11.30 -10.14
C LEU A 80 9.91 -10.44 -10.85
N PRO A 81 10.95 -9.95 -10.15
CA PRO A 81 12.06 -9.28 -10.82
C PRO A 81 12.55 -10.16 -11.97
N ILE A 82 12.71 -9.57 -13.15
CA ILE A 82 13.17 -10.29 -14.35
C ILE A 82 14.59 -10.79 -14.05
N LYS A 83 14.70 -12.07 -13.68
CA LYS A 83 15.97 -12.70 -13.29
C LYS A 83 16.85 -13.10 -14.47
N ALA A 84 16.27 -13.18 -15.68
CA ALA A 84 17.00 -13.53 -16.90
C ALA A 84 16.57 -12.59 -18.03
N GLY A 85 17.54 -12.00 -18.72
CA GLY A 85 17.28 -11.22 -19.93
C GLY A 85 16.61 -12.10 -20.98
N PHE A 86 15.41 -11.75 -21.40
CA PHE A 86 14.74 -12.42 -22.51
C PHE A 86 15.45 -12.01 -23.80
N LEU A 87 16.29 -12.88 -24.34
CA LEU A 87 16.85 -12.70 -25.68
C LEU A 87 15.75 -13.08 -26.69
N ALA A 88 15.32 -12.14 -27.52
CA ALA A 88 14.41 -12.46 -28.62
C ALA A 88 15.08 -13.49 -29.52
N ARG A 89 14.52 -14.69 -29.60
CA ARG A 89 15.01 -15.74 -30.51
C ARG A 89 14.59 -15.37 -31.92
N VAL A 90 15.42 -14.60 -32.62
CA VAL A 90 15.26 -14.38 -34.05
C VAL A 90 15.60 -15.68 -34.76
N GLY A 91 14.59 -16.49 -35.07
CA GLY A 91 14.75 -17.62 -35.97
C GLY A 91 15.12 -17.09 -37.35
N ARG A 92 16.21 -17.61 -37.93
CA ARG A 92 16.55 -17.35 -39.34
C ARG A 92 15.40 -17.89 -40.18
N ARG A 93 14.72 -17.02 -40.92
CA ARG A 93 13.76 -17.45 -41.93
C ARG A 93 14.56 -18.14 -43.03
N ASN A 94 14.32 -19.43 -43.26
CA ASN A 94 14.89 -20.13 -44.41
C ASN A 94 14.32 -19.48 -45.68
N ALA A 95 15.15 -18.70 -46.37
CA ALA A 95 14.94 -18.38 -47.78
C ALA A 95 15.59 -19.54 -48.56
N GLY A 96 14.79 -20.57 -48.86
CA GLY A 96 15.22 -21.70 -49.67
C GLY A 96 14.30 -21.83 -50.87
N THR A 97 14.84 -21.38 -52.02
CA THR A 97 14.52 -21.66 -53.44
C THR A 97 13.08 -21.97 -53.84
#